data_AF-A0A4Y4KCH1-F1
#
_entry.id   AF-A0A4Y4KCH1-F1
#
_cell.length_a   1.000
_cell.length_b   1.000
_cell.length_c   1.000
_cell.angle_alpha   90.00
_cell.angle_beta   90.00
_cell.angle_gamma   90.00
#
_symmetry.space_group_name_H-M   'P 1'
#
loop_
_entity.id
_entity.type
_entity.pdbx_description
1 polymer ?
#
loop_
_entity_poly.entity_id
_entity_poly.type
_entity_poly.pdbx_seq_one_letter_code
_entity_poly.pdbx_strand_id
1 'polypeptide(L)'
;MERGECINAGVLVYSRARAYVGARTHLDESRLLALDPDADVAGVRAALAAMESVCAGGTAAGQAAGDDAGRRFRWLVAPRSTVVQPGPVHTGLTTDPAAEAERLLDLLVR
;
A
#
# COMPACT_ATOMS: atom_id res chain seq x y z
N MET A 1 19.66 -2.91 -9.62
CA MET A 1 19.29 -3.02 -8.20
C MET A 1 20.49 -3.60 -7.47
N GLU A 2 21.11 -2.84 -6.57
CA GLU A 2 22.40 -3.24 -5.99
C GLU A 2 22.30 -4.07 -4.68
N ARG A 3 21.09 -4.27 -4.12
CA ARG A 3 20.87 -5.30 -3.09
C ARG A 3 19.45 -5.83 -2.92
N GLY A 4 18.42 -5.09 -3.36
CA GLY A 4 17.03 -5.57 -3.34
C GLY A 4 16.45 -5.78 -1.93
N GLU A 5 17.09 -5.22 -0.92
CA GLU A 5 16.64 -5.25 0.47
C GLU A 5 15.34 -4.44 0.60
N CYS A 6 14.35 -5.03 1.25
CA CYS A 6 13.04 -4.41 1.42
C CYS A 6 12.42 -4.84 2.75
N ILE A 7 11.57 -3.96 3.29
CA ILE A 7 10.62 -4.28 4.35
C ILE A 7 9.21 -4.03 3.86
N ASN A 8 8.25 -4.81 4.36
CA ASN A 8 6.85 -4.49 4.15
C ASN A 8 6.49 -3.27 5.00
N ALA A 9 5.74 -2.32 4.43
CA ALA A 9 5.24 -1.14 5.13
C ALA A 9 3.70 -1.00 5.04
N GLY A 10 3.03 -1.99 4.47
CA GLY A 10 1.59 -2.00 4.32
C GLY A 10 1.07 -3.12 3.43
N VAL A 11 -0.25 -3.19 3.32
CA VAL A 11 -0.98 -4.12 2.49
C VAL A 11 -2.03 -3.37 1.67
N LEU A 12 -2.29 -3.86 0.46
CA LEU A 12 -3.34 -3.37 -0.42
C LEU A 12 -4.30 -4.51 -0.76
N VAL A 13 -5.58 -4.33 -0.45
CA VAL A 13 -6.62 -5.32 -0.72
C VAL A 13 -7.62 -4.74 -1.70
N TYR A 14 -7.95 -5.52 -2.72
CA TYR A 14 -8.99 -5.21 -3.70
C TYR A 14 -9.99 -6.36 -3.80
N SER A 15 -11.28 -6.02 -3.79
CA SER A 15 -12.37 -6.96 -4.02
C SER A 15 -13.38 -6.37 -4.99
N ARG A 16 -13.42 -6.91 -6.21
CA ARG A 16 -14.39 -6.52 -7.23
C ARG A 16 -15.83 -6.75 -6.75
N ALA A 17 -16.08 -7.91 -6.13
CA ALA A 17 -17.41 -8.31 -5.68
C ALA A 17 -17.98 -7.38 -4.59
N ARG A 18 -17.10 -6.74 -3.81
CA ARG A 18 -17.45 -5.77 -2.78
C ARG A 18 -17.22 -4.32 -3.20
N ALA A 19 -16.81 -4.07 -4.45
CA ALA A 19 -16.37 -2.76 -4.95
C ALA A 19 -15.35 -2.05 -4.02
N TYR A 20 -14.48 -2.83 -3.39
CA TYR A 20 -13.57 -2.37 -2.35
C TYR A 20 -12.14 -2.27 -2.87
N VAL A 21 -11.47 -1.17 -2.54
CA VAL A 21 -10.00 -1.06 -2.54
C VAL A 21 -9.59 -0.38 -1.25
N GLY A 22 -8.61 -0.94 -0.55
CA GLY A 22 -8.15 -0.39 0.72
C GLY A 22 -6.70 -0.70 0.97
N ALA A 23 -5.96 0.31 1.39
CA ALA A 23 -4.62 0.17 1.91
C ALA A 23 -4.66 0.25 3.44
N ARG A 24 -3.74 -0.47 4.07
CA ARG A 24 -3.37 -0.30 5.46
C ARG A 24 -1.86 -0.23 5.55
N THR A 25 -1.35 0.78 6.24
CA THR A 25 0.09 0.99 6.33
C THR A 25 0.57 1.00 7.77
N HIS A 26 1.79 0.53 7.96
CA HIS A 26 2.52 0.62 9.20
C HIS A 26 4.00 0.70 8.85
N LEU A 27 4.65 1.80 9.25
CA LEU A 27 6.07 2.00 9.05
C LEU A 27 6.80 1.81 10.38
N ASP A 28 7.56 0.71 10.46
CA ASP A 28 8.56 0.51 11.50
C ASP A 28 9.83 1.30 11.13
N GLU A 29 9.97 2.49 11.72
CA GLU A 29 11.10 3.38 11.47
C GLU A 29 12.43 2.75 11.88
N SER A 30 12.42 1.91 12.92
CA SER A 30 13.65 1.25 13.38
C SER A 30 14.16 0.24 12.37
N ARG A 31 13.27 -0.53 11.74
CA ARG A 31 13.62 -1.46 10.65
C ARG A 31 14.05 -0.72 9.39
N LEU A 32 13.40 0.40 9.06
CA LEU A 32 13.79 1.22 7.91
C LEU A 32 15.21 1.79 8.09
N LEU A 33 15.48 2.42 9.23
CA LEU A 33 16.78 3.02 9.52
C LEU A 33 17.90 1.99 9.74
N ALA A 34 17.54 0.73 10.06
CA ALA A 34 18.48 -0.37 10.10
C ALA A 34 18.90 -0.85 8.69
N LEU A 35 18.03 -0.72 7.68
CA LEU A 35 18.38 -1.00 6.28
C LEU A 35 19.19 0.14 5.67
N ASP A 36 18.75 1.38 5.92
CA ASP A 36 19.40 2.60 5.41
C ASP A 36 19.32 3.71 6.49
N PRO A 37 20.43 4.00 7.18
CA PRO A 37 20.48 5.03 8.21
C PRO A 37 20.12 6.44 7.73
N ASP A 38 20.23 6.70 6.43
CA ASP A 38 19.95 8.02 5.82
C ASP A 38 18.56 8.07 5.16
N ALA A 39 17.72 7.04 5.34
CA ALA A 39 16.39 6.99 4.75
C ALA A 39 15.49 8.17 5.17
N ASP A 40 14.81 8.78 4.19
CA ASP A 40 13.82 9.83 4.42
C ASP A 40 12.51 9.25 4.97
N VAL A 41 12.46 9.04 6.28
CA VAL A 41 11.29 8.53 7.00
C VAL A 41 10.03 9.36 6.71
N ALA A 42 10.15 10.69 6.64
CA ALA A 42 9.02 11.57 6.41
C ALA A 42 8.47 11.41 4.99
N GLY A 43 9.36 11.34 3.99
CA GLY A 43 9.01 11.06 2.60
C GLY A 43 8.34 9.70 2.42
N VAL A 44 8.84 8.65 3.11
CA VAL A 44 8.23 7.32 3.10
C VAL A 44 6.83 7.36 3.69
N ARG A 45 6.63 8.01 4.85
CA ARG A 45 5.30 8.19 5.46
C ARG A 45 4.34 8.94 4.53
N ALA A 46 4.80 10.00 3.88
CA ALA A 46 3.99 10.76 2.93
C ALA A 46 3.58 9.91 1.72
N ALA A 47 4.49 9.09 1.19
CA ALA A 47 4.19 8.18 0.08
C ALA A 47 3.14 7.12 0.47
N LEU A 48 3.26 6.54 1.67
CA LEU A 48 2.28 5.59 2.21
C LEU A 48 0.89 6.23 2.38
N ALA A 49 0.83 7.44 2.97
CA ALA A 49 -0.41 8.19 3.13
C ALA A 49 -1.06 8.57 1.78
N ALA A 50 -0.26 8.85 0.75
CA ALA A 50 -0.77 9.09 -0.60
C ALA A 50 -1.43 7.83 -1.19
N MET A 51 -0.85 6.64 -0.96
CA MET A 51 -1.48 5.37 -1.39
C MET A 51 -2.82 5.13 -0.68
N GLU A 52 -2.89 5.40 0.63
CA GLU A 52 -4.15 5.33 1.39
C GLU A 52 -5.20 6.31 0.85
N SER A 53 -4.79 7.54 0.51
CA SER A 53 -5.68 8.56 -0.05
C SER A 53 -6.26 8.14 -1.41
N VAL A 54 -5.44 7.51 -2.27
CA VAL A 54 -5.93 6.93 -3.53
C VAL A 54 -6.94 5.81 -3.26
N CYS A 55 -6.75 4.98 -2.24
CA CYS A 55 -7.73 3.96 -1.86
C CYS A 55 -9.03 4.56 -1.30
N ALA A 56 -8.95 5.63 -0.52
CA ALA A 56 -10.12 6.33 0.01
C ALA A 56 -10.98 6.92 -1.12
N GLY A 57 -10.36 7.36 -2.22
CA GLY A 57 -11.09 7.94 -3.35
C GLY A 57 -11.49 9.40 -3.09
N GLY A 58 -12.46 9.88 -3.85
CA GLY A 58 -12.92 11.26 -3.74
C GLY A 58 -11.81 12.28 -4.03
N THR A 59 -11.95 13.50 -3.54
CA THR A 59 -10.97 14.58 -3.78
C THR A 59 -9.57 14.25 -3.27
N ALA A 60 -9.46 13.43 -2.22
CA ALA A 60 -8.19 12.99 -1.65
C ALA A 60 -7.37 12.10 -2.61
N ALA A 61 -8.03 11.41 -3.55
CA ALA A 61 -7.35 10.58 -4.55
C ALA A 61 -6.76 11.39 -5.73
N GLY A 62 -6.90 12.72 -5.73
CA GLY A 62 -6.34 13.60 -6.75
C GLY A 62 -6.80 13.21 -8.16
N GLN A 63 -5.86 12.91 -9.04
CA GLN A 63 -6.16 12.50 -10.43
C GLN A 63 -6.98 11.21 -10.52
N ALA A 64 -6.98 10.38 -9.48
CA ALA A 64 -7.76 9.15 -9.41
C ALA A 64 -9.15 9.33 -8.76
N ALA A 65 -9.57 10.58 -8.47
CA ALA A 65 -10.86 10.86 -7.83
C ALA A 65 -12.07 10.29 -8.59
N GLY A 66 -12.02 10.30 -9.91
CA GLY A 66 -13.09 9.77 -10.78
C GLY A 66 -13.00 8.28 -11.08
N ASP A 67 -11.99 7.58 -10.53
CA ASP A 67 -11.72 6.18 -10.87
C ASP A 67 -12.46 5.20 -9.96
N ASP A 68 -13.01 4.14 -10.57
CA ASP A 68 -13.54 3.02 -9.81
C ASP A 68 -12.46 2.29 -8.99
N ALA A 69 -12.86 1.48 -8.01
CA ALA A 69 -11.94 0.75 -7.13
C ALA A 69 -10.93 -0.12 -7.90
N GLY A 70 -11.34 -0.72 -9.03
CA GLY A 70 -10.48 -1.57 -9.85
C GLY A 70 -9.44 -0.77 -10.63
N ARG A 71 -9.81 0.39 -11.17
CA ARG A 71 -8.87 1.29 -11.87
C ARG A 71 -7.86 1.89 -10.89
N ARG A 72 -8.31 2.27 -9.68
CA ARG A 72 -7.43 2.71 -8.58
C ARG A 72 -6.48 1.60 -8.12
N PHE A 73 -6.97 0.37 -7.99
CA PHE A 73 -6.10 -0.78 -7.67
C PHE A 73 -5.05 -1.02 -8.76
N ARG A 74 -5.45 -1.08 -10.03
CA ARG A 74 -4.52 -1.24 -11.16
C ARG A 74 -3.48 -0.12 -11.24
N TRP A 75 -3.89 1.09 -10.88
CA TRP A 75 -2.97 2.20 -10.70
C TRP A 75 -2.00 1.85 -9.57
N LEU A 76 -2.46 1.64 -8.34
CA LEU A 76 -1.59 1.41 -7.17
C LEU A 76 -0.56 0.28 -7.33
N VAL A 77 -0.87 -0.79 -8.06
CA VAL A 77 0.06 -1.93 -8.25
C VAL A 77 1.06 -1.76 -9.40
N ALA A 78 1.00 -0.66 -10.16
CA ALA A 78 1.97 -0.38 -11.22
C ALA A 78 3.29 0.17 -10.62
N PRO A 79 4.47 -0.40 -10.95
CA PRO A 79 5.76 0.09 -10.45
C PRO A 79 6.04 1.53 -10.86
N ARG A 80 6.27 2.42 -9.88
CA ARG A 80 6.40 3.88 -10.12
C ARG A 80 7.37 4.65 -9.23
N SER A 81 7.86 4.02 -8.18
CA SER A 81 8.78 4.64 -7.24
C SER A 81 9.95 3.68 -7.00
N THR A 82 11.11 4.24 -6.68
CA THR A 82 12.27 3.49 -6.21
C THR A 82 12.33 3.41 -4.68
N VAL A 83 11.43 4.12 -3.99
CA VAL A 83 11.39 4.21 -2.51
C VAL A 83 10.27 3.35 -1.93
N VAL A 84 9.03 3.51 -2.41
CA VAL A 84 7.88 2.68 -1.99
C VAL A 84 7.35 1.94 -3.19
N GLN A 85 7.57 0.62 -3.21
CA GLN A 85 7.21 -0.23 -4.34
C GLN A 85 6.03 -1.15 -4.00
N PRO A 86 5.06 -1.32 -4.93
CA PRO A 86 4.07 -2.38 -4.77
C PRO A 86 4.76 -3.75 -4.88
N GLY A 87 4.43 -4.65 -3.95
CA GLY A 87 4.82 -6.05 -4.03
C GLY A 87 4.00 -6.84 -5.08
N PRO A 88 4.31 -8.14 -5.27
CA PRO A 88 3.53 -9.00 -6.16
C PRO A 88 2.05 -9.05 -5.76
N VAL A 89 1.17 -9.15 -6.76
CA VAL A 89 -0.26 -9.31 -6.52
C VAL A 89 -0.57 -10.79 -6.29
N HIS A 90 -1.23 -11.08 -5.17
CA HIS A 90 -1.70 -12.41 -4.81
C HIS A 90 -3.23 -12.46 -4.82
N THR A 91 -3.80 -13.61 -5.18
CA THR A 91 -5.24 -13.84 -5.16
C THR A 91 -5.67 -14.53 -3.88
N GLY A 92 -6.91 -14.28 -3.43
CA GLY A 92 -7.49 -14.86 -2.23
C GLY A 92 -9.00 -14.71 -2.18
N LEU A 93 -9.62 -15.28 -1.15
CA LEU A 93 -11.05 -15.22 -0.91
C LEU A 93 -11.32 -14.61 0.46
N THR A 94 -12.27 -13.68 0.51
CA THR A 94 -12.76 -13.09 1.76
C THR A 94 -14.20 -12.63 1.57
N THR A 95 -14.99 -12.70 2.64
CA THR A 95 -16.32 -12.09 2.70
C THR A 95 -16.28 -10.66 3.21
N ASP A 96 -15.20 -10.25 3.89
CA ASP A 96 -14.96 -8.92 4.44
C ASP A 96 -13.53 -8.44 4.08
N PRO A 97 -13.37 -7.66 3.01
CA PRO A 97 -12.05 -7.21 2.56
C PRO A 97 -11.45 -6.11 3.45
N ALA A 98 -12.24 -5.44 4.29
CA ALA A 98 -11.72 -4.45 5.24
C ALA A 98 -11.09 -5.17 6.44
N ALA A 99 -11.78 -6.17 7.01
CA ALA A 99 -11.23 -7.01 8.07
C ALA A 99 -10.00 -7.79 7.58
N GLU A 100 -10.01 -8.28 6.34
CA GLU A 100 -8.87 -8.98 5.76
C GLU A 100 -7.64 -8.05 5.60
N ALA A 101 -7.84 -6.77 5.28
CA ALA A 101 -6.72 -5.82 5.21
C ALA A 101 -6.05 -5.61 6.57
N GLU A 102 -6.82 -5.52 7.66
CA GLU A 102 -6.25 -5.44 9.02
C GLU A 102 -5.51 -6.73 9.38
N ARG A 103 -6.13 -7.89 9.14
CA ARG A 103 -5.52 -9.20 9.42
C ARG A 103 -4.20 -9.39 8.68
N LEU A 104 -4.14 -8.98 7.40
CA LEU A 104 -2.93 -9.08 6.60
C LEU A 104 -1.85 -8.08 7.05
N LEU A 105 -2.24 -6.89 7.50
CA LEU A 105 -1.29 -5.94 8.09
C LEU A 105 -0.62 -6.52 9.33
N ASP A 106 -1.40 -7.12 10.22
CA ASP A 106 -0.88 -7.75 11.44
C ASP A 106 -0.02 -8.99 11.15
N LEU A 107 -0.27 -9.70 10.04
CA LEU A 107 0.48 -10.91 9.69
C LEU A 107 1.78 -10.63 8.92
N LEU A 108 1.77 -9.62 8.04
CA LEU A 108 2.82 -9.43 7.04
C LEU A 108 3.69 -8.20 7.30
N VAL A 109 3.29 -7.30 8.20
CA VAL A 109 3.94 -6.01 8.41
C VAL A 109 4.38 -5.82 9.87
N ARG A 110 3.45 -6.00 10.82
CA ARG A 110 3.71 -5.87 12.26
C ARG A 110 4.33 -7.15 12.83
#